data_AF-A0A0A6V8J0-F1
#
_entry.id   AF-A0A0A6V8J0-F1
#
_cell.length_a   1.000
_cell.length_b   1.000
_cell.length_c   1.000
_cell.angle_alpha   90.00
_cell.angle_beta   90.00
_cell.angle_gamma   90.00
#
_symmetry.space_group_name_H-M   'P 1'
#
loop_
_entity.id
_entity.type
_entity.pdbx_description
1 polymer ?
#
loop_
_entity_poly.entity_id
_entity_poly.type
_entity_poly.pdbx_seq_one_letter_code
_entity_poly.pdbx_strand_id
1 'polypeptide(L)' 'MRFQMDDYLPLVSVEIEYDGNRKTFNNVLLNTGCSSTILDTDLCDEVGLMLDLENAITRKLR' A
#
# COMPACT_ATOMS: atom_id res chain seq x y z
N MET A 1 0.28 -11.74 -8.38
CA MET A 1 0.00 -11.78 -6.93
C MET A 1 0.53 -13.09 -6.37
N ARG A 2 1.36 -13.02 -5.33
CA ARG A 2 1.80 -14.18 -4.54
C ARG A 2 1.11 -14.09 -3.19
N PHE A 3 0.50 -15.18 -2.73
CA PHE A 3 -0.14 -15.28 -1.41
C PHE A 3 0.58 -16.35 -0.59
N GLN A 4 0.83 -16.09 0.68
CA GLN A 4 1.41 -17.05 1.60
C GLN A 4 0.91 -16.81 3.03
N MET A 5 0.91 -17.87 3.82
CA MET A 5 0.76 -17.77 5.28
C MET A 5 2.16 -17.85 5.89
N ASP A 6 2.54 -16.87 6.71
CA ASP A 6 3.79 -16.85 7.47
C ASP A 6 3.50 -16.43 8.91
N ASP A 7 3.91 -17.25 9.87
CA ASP A 7 3.55 -17.11 11.30
C ASP A 7 2.07 -16.72 11.52
N TYR A 8 1.16 -17.47 10.87
CA TYR A 8 -0.30 -17.25 10.89
C TYR A 8 -0.80 -15.93 10.27
N LEU A 9 0.07 -15.13 9.66
CA LEU A 9 -0.29 -13.91 8.94
C LEU A 9 -0.47 -14.18 7.44
N PRO A 10 -1.60 -13.75 6.83
CA PRO A 10 -1.78 -13.81 5.39
C PRO A 10 -1.00 -12.68 4.72
N LEU A 11 0.10 -13.01 4.06
CA LEU A 11 0.97 -12.06 3.39
C LEU A 11 0.82 -12.16 1.88
N VAL A 12 0.87 -11.01 1.21
CA VAL A 12 0.84 -10.90 -0.24
C VAL A 12 1.96 -10.03 -0.80
N SER A 13 2.34 -10.30 -2.04
CA SER A 13 3.10 -9.36 -2.87
C SER A 13 2.15 -8.68 -3.86
N VAL A 14 2.12 -7.36 -3.85
CA VAL A 14 1.27 -6.50 -4.67
C VAL A 14 2.12 -5.47 -5.41
N GLU A 15 1.84 -5.24 -6.69
CA GLU A 15 2.43 -4.14 -7.44
C GLU A 15 1.54 -2.91 -7.28
N ILE A 16 2.15 -1.79 -6.91
CA ILE A 16 1.49 -0.48 -6.87
C ILE A 16 2.05 0.35 -8.02
N GLU A 17 1.14 0.94 -8.79
CA GLU A 17 1.44 1.88 -9.86
C GLU A 17 0.81 3.24 -9.53
N TYR A 18 1.62 4.29 -9.56
CA TYR A 18 1.16 5.66 -9.43
C TYR A 18 2.03 6.59 -10.27
N ASP A 19 1.36 7.47 -11.04
CA ASP A 19 2.03 8.45 -11.91
C ASP A 19 3.13 7.86 -12.81
N GLY A 20 2.88 6.66 -13.37
CA GLY A 20 3.83 5.93 -14.20
C GLY A 20 5.00 5.27 -13.44
N ASN A 21 5.13 5.50 -12.13
CA ASN A 21 6.06 4.78 -11.26
C ASN A 21 5.43 3.48 -10.77
N ARG A 22 6.22 2.40 -10.79
CA ARG A 22 5.80 1.08 -10.33
C ARG A 22 6.74 0.54 -9.27
N LYS A 23 6.18 -0.05 -8.22
CA LYS A 23 6.95 -0.78 -7.21
C LYS A 23 6.16 -1.96 -6.68
N THR A 24 6.85 -3.09 -6.48
CA THR A 24 6.27 -4.25 -5.79
C THR A 24 6.48 -4.12 -4.29
N PHE A 25 5.38 -4.11 -3.54
CA PHE A 25 5.37 -4.15 -2.09
C PHE A 25 5.27 -5.61 -1.67
N ASN A 26 6.24 -6.07 -0.88
CA ASN A 26 6.31 -7.43 -0.40
C ASN A 26 5.84 -7.49 1.06
N ASN A 27 5.42 -8.68 1.50
CA ASN A 27 4.98 -8.91 2.88
C ASN A 27 3.84 -7.98 3.32
N VAL A 28 2.93 -7.64 2.41
CA VAL A 28 1.75 -6.84 2.71
C VAL A 28 0.72 -7.72 3.41
N LEU A 29 0.21 -7.28 4.56
CA LEU A 29 -0.83 -7.99 5.29
C LEU A 29 -2.16 -7.92 4.54
N LEU A 30 -2.72 -9.07 4.17
CA LEU A 30 -4.07 -9.17 3.61
C LEU A 30 -5.10 -9.16 4.74
N ASN A 31 -5.62 -7.98 5.06
CA ASN A 31 -6.56 -7.81 6.18
C ASN A 31 -8.00 -7.53 5.68
N THR A 32 -8.86 -8.54 5.75
CA THR A 32 -10.29 -8.40 5.40
C THR A 32 -11.13 -7.72 6.49
N GLY A 33 -10.59 -7.54 7.70
CA GLY A 33 -11.25 -6.85 8.81
C GLY A 33 -11.06 -5.34 8.81
N CYS A 34 -10.33 -4.78 7.84
CA CYS A 34 -10.10 -3.34 7.74
C CYS A 34 -11.04 -2.69 6.71
N SER A 35 -11.61 -1.53 7.05
CA SER A 35 -12.48 -0.75 6.15
C SER A 35 -11.70 0.11 5.15
N SER A 36 -10.38 0.21 5.30
CA SER A 36 -9.51 1.06 4.48
C SER A 36 -8.15 0.41 4.29
N THR A 37 -7.46 0.76 3.21
CA THR A 37 -6.07 0.31 2.99
C THR A 37 -5.13 1.25 3.72
N ILE A 38 -4.19 0.69 4.48
CA ILE A 38 -3.12 1.43 5.14
C ILE A 38 -1.83 1.16 4.36
N LEU A 39 -1.14 2.22 3.97
CA LEU A 39 0.12 2.14 3.25
C LEU A 39 1.23 2.74 4.11
N ASP A 40 2.39 2.09 4.07
CA ASP A 40 3.62 2.62 4.64
C ASP A 40 4.05 3.88 3.90
N THR A 41 4.36 4.94 4.62
CA THR A 41 4.66 6.27 4.06
C THR A 41 5.95 6.28 3.27
N ASP A 42 6.95 5.53 3.73
CA ASP A 42 8.26 5.48 3.10
C ASP A 42 8.14 4.74 1.78
N LEU A 43 7.37 3.65 1.74
CA LEU A 43 7.10 2.91 0.49
C LEU A 43 6.26 3.72 -0.51
N CYS A 44 5.35 4.55 -0.01
CA CYS A 44 4.53 5.44 -0.83
C CYS A 44 5.37 6.56 -1.47
N ASP A 45 6.28 7.18 -0.73
CA ASP A 45 7.18 8.21 -1.24
C ASP A 45 8.03 7.68 -2.40
N GLU A 46 8.47 6.42 -2.34
CA GLU A 46 9.25 5.77 -3.40
C GLU A 46 8.48 5.58 -4.73
N VAL A 47 7.15 5.60 -4.70
CA VAL A 47 6.29 5.58 -5.90
C VAL A 47 5.65 6.94 -6.21
N GLY A 48 6.05 7.99 -5.48
CA GLY A 48 5.52 9.35 -5.65
C GLY A 48 4.13 9.57 -5.04
N LEU A 49 3.64 8.65 -4.20
CA LEU A 49 2.40 8.80 -3.44
C LEU A 49 2.67 9.60 -2.15
N MET A 50 2.57 10.92 -2.21
CA MET A 50 2.72 11.73 -1.00
C MET A 50 1.42 11.76 -0.19
N LEU A 51 1.54 11.59 1.13
CA LEU A 51 0.44 11.89 2.05
C LEU A 51 0.19 13.40 2.05
N ASP A 52 -1.04 13.79 1.76
CA ASP A 52 -1.53 15.13 2.06
C ASP A 52 -1.60 15.28 3.60
N LEU A 53 -0.54 15.84 4.18
CA LEU A 53 -0.41 16.07 5.63
C LEU A 53 -1.41 17.11 6.16
N GLU A 54 -1.96 17.98 5.31
CA GLU A 54 -2.93 18.98 5.75
C GLU A 54 -4.29 18.35 6.05
N ASN A 55 -4.64 17.29 5.32
CA ASN A 55 -5.92 16.61 5.49
C ASN A 55 -5.78 15.24 6.17
N ALA A 56 -4.59 14.62 6.14
CA ALA A 56 -4.33 13.24 6.56
C ALA A 56 -5.27 12.22 5.88
N ILE A 57 -5.62 12.47 4.61
CA ILE A 57 -6.54 11.63 3.83
C ILE A 57 -5.98 11.50 2.42
N THR A 58 -5.81 10.27 1.95
CA THR A 58 -5.56 9.98 0.54
C THR A 58 -6.77 10.41 -0.29
N ARG A 59 -6.67 11.52 -1.03
CA ARG A 59 -7.72 12.01 -1.95
C ARG A 59 -7.17 12.13 -3.37
N LYS A 60 -8.04 11.83 -4.34
CA LYS A 60 -7.78 12.08 -5.77
C LYS A 60 -7.89 13.59 -6.01
N LEU A 61 -6.78 14.25 -6.38
CA LEU A 61 -6.81 15.63 -6.85
C LEU A 61 -7.53 15.68 -8.21
N ARG A 62 -8.48 16.61 -8.35
CA ARG A 62 -9.13 16.97 -9.60
C ARG A 62 -8.39 18.13 -10.24
#